data_AF-A0A3T0Y5S4-F1
#
_entry.id   AF-A0A3T0Y5S4-F1
#
_cell.length_a   1.000
_cell.length_b   1.000
_cell.length_c   1.000
_cell.angle_alpha   90.00
_cell.angle_beta   90.00
_cell.angle_gamma   90.00
#
_symmetry.space_group_name_H-M   'P 1'
#
loop_
_entity.id
_entity.type
_entity.pdbx_description
1 polymer ?
#
loop_
_entity_poly.entity_id
_entity_poly.type
_entity_poly.pdbx_seq_one_letter_code
_entity_poly.pdbx_strand_id
1 'polypeptide(L)'
;MYAQSLGAVFTAESKPFEVELVVAEVGRSQDEDHLYRLTFDGSIADETGFVVMGGAADAVVHALEGPWTAELSLREAVRAAARALRTAGASAQTGNDVAPSGVTALDPSLLEVAFLERDPDTLRGSRRAFRRIGGPELENLLQYEQDT
;
A
#
# COMPACT_ATOMS: atom_id res chain seq x y z
N MET A 1 -4.64 -12.65 -19.45
CA MET A 1 -3.78 -12.57 -20.65
C MET A 1 -3.05 -11.22 -20.80
N TYR A 2 -2.99 -10.36 -19.76
CA TYR A 2 -2.18 -9.12 -19.78
C TYR A 2 -0.85 -9.25 -19.02
N ALA A 3 -0.81 -10.06 -17.96
CA ALA A 3 0.40 -10.24 -17.15
C ALA A 3 1.55 -10.96 -17.90
N GLN A 4 1.23 -11.86 -18.85
CA GLN A 4 2.24 -12.61 -19.60
C GLN A 4 3.00 -11.76 -20.62
N SER A 5 2.40 -10.68 -21.14
CA SER A 5 3.06 -9.76 -22.07
C SER A 5 3.96 -8.75 -21.36
N LEU A 6 3.76 -8.50 -20.06
CA LEU A 6 4.60 -7.59 -19.29
C LEU A 6 5.97 -8.21 -18.96
N GLY A 7 6.02 -9.52 -18.66
CA GLY A 7 7.25 -10.25 -18.31
C GLY A 7 8.33 -10.19 -19.39
N ALA A 8 7.95 -10.28 -20.67
CA ALA A 8 8.89 -10.29 -21.80
C ALA A 8 9.62 -8.95 -22.02
N VAL A 9 9.08 -7.83 -21.53
CA VAL A 9 9.71 -6.50 -21.66
C VAL A 9 10.84 -6.33 -20.63
N PHE A 10 10.79 -7.02 -19.49
CA PHE A 10 11.77 -6.85 -18.41
C PHE A 10 13.16 -7.43 -18.70
N THR A 11 13.27 -8.39 -19.63
CA THR A 11 14.53 -9.08 -19.94
C THR A 11 15.11 -8.75 -21.32
N ALA A 12 14.42 -7.93 -22.13
CA ALA A 12 14.80 -7.68 -23.53
C ALA A 12 15.74 -6.49 -23.74
N GLU A 13 15.93 -5.63 -22.72
CA GLU A 13 16.80 -4.45 -22.81
C GLU A 13 18.16 -4.68 -22.14
N SER A 14 19.21 -4.02 -22.66
CA SER A 14 20.59 -4.11 -22.15
C SER A 14 20.74 -3.60 -20.70
N LYS A 15 19.72 -2.94 -20.14
CA LYS A 15 19.62 -2.56 -18.73
C LYS A 15 18.24 -2.97 -18.20
N PRO A 16 18.12 -3.92 -17.26
CA PRO A 16 16.84 -4.29 -16.70
C PRO A 16 16.23 -3.10 -15.94
N PHE A 17 14.90 -2.98 -16.01
CA PHE A 17 14.18 -1.99 -15.21
C PHE A 17 14.28 -2.36 -13.73
N GLU A 18 14.75 -1.44 -12.91
CA GLU A 18 14.77 -1.57 -11.44
C GLU A 18 13.38 -1.25 -10.87
N VAL A 19 12.38 -2.06 -11.24
CA VAL A 19 11.00 -1.84 -10.83
C VAL A 19 10.39 -3.10 -10.24
N GLU A 20 9.43 -2.86 -9.36
CA GLU A 20 8.54 -3.85 -8.79
C GLU A 20 7.12 -3.31 -8.99
N LEU A 21 6.20 -4.17 -9.43
CA LEU A 21 4.83 -3.75 -9.76
C LEU A 21 3.82 -4.58 -8.98
N VAL A 22 2.74 -3.93 -8.54
CA VAL A 22 1.54 -4.59 -8.04
C VAL A 22 0.35 -4.22 -8.91
N VAL A 23 -0.41 -5.22 -9.29
CA VAL A 23 -1.69 -5.07 -9.97
C VAL A 23 -2.78 -5.53 -9.01
N ALA A 24 -3.63 -4.59 -8.60
CA ALA A 24 -4.79 -4.89 -7.77
C ALA A 24 -6.06 -4.95 -8.63
N GLU A 25 -6.84 -6.00 -8.43
CA GLU A 25 -8.17 -6.19 -9.02
C GLU A 25 -9.20 -6.29 -7.89
N VAL A 26 -10.31 -5.57 -8.04
CA VAL A 26 -11.44 -5.63 -7.11
C VAL A 26 -12.55 -6.46 -7.75
N GLY A 27 -12.93 -7.55 -7.10
CA GLY A 27 -13.98 -8.47 -7.54
C GLY A 27 -15.38 -7.99 -7.14
N ARG A 28 -16.41 -8.81 -7.37
CA ARG A 28 -17.78 -8.49 -6.91
C ARG A 28 -17.97 -8.76 -5.42
N SER A 29 -17.09 -9.59 -4.85
CA SER A 29 -16.98 -9.89 -3.43
C SER A 29 -15.51 -9.89 -3.02
N GLN A 30 -15.23 -9.92 -1.71
CA GLN A 30 -13.86 -9.76 -1.19
C GLN A 30 -12.98 -10.97 -1.44
N ASP A 31 -13.58 -12.15 -1.49
CA ASP A 31 -12.94 -13.40 -1.89
C ASP A 31 -12.56 -13.46 -3.38
N GLU A 32 -13.09 -12.53 -4.19
CA GLU A 32 -12.75 -12.37 -5.61
C GLU A 32 -11.72 -11.25 -5.85
N ASP A 33 -11.21 -10.58 -4.81
CA ASP A 33 -10.15 -9.58 -4.96
C ASP A 33 -8.80 -10.27 -5.21
N HIS A 34 -7.98 -9.70 -6.09
CA HIS A 34 -6.66 -10.24 -6.43
C HIS A 34 -5.56 -9.18 -6.31
N LEU A 35 -4.40 -9.58 -5.80
CA LEU A 35 -3.17 -8.78 -5.78
C LEU A 35 -2.06 -9.56 -6.49
N TYR A 36 -1.68 -9.11 -7.69
CA TYR A 36 -0.57 -9.72 -8.42
C TYR A 36 0.70 -8.91 -8.22
N ARG A 37 1.76 -9.53 -7.71
CA ARG A 37 3.09 -8.95 -7.58
C ARG A 37 3.98 -9.41 -8.72
N LEU A 38 4.62 -8.46 -9.39
CA LEU A 38 5.57 -8.69 -10.48
C LEU A 38 6.94 -8.17 -10.08
N THR A 39 7.91 -9.05 -10.05
CA THR A 39 9.31 -8.74 -9.69
C THR A 39 10.15 -8.46 -10.92
N PHE A 40 11.31 -7.83 -10.73
CA PHE A 40 12.21 -7.40 -11.80
C PHE A 40 12.74 -8.55 -12.68
N ASP A 41 12.73 -9.79 -12.18
CA ASP A 41 13.13 -11.00 -12.90
C ASP A 41 12.00 -11.59 -13.76
N GLY A 42 10.83 -10.94 -13.78
CA GLY A 42 9.64 -11.37 -14.52
C GLY A 42 8.77 -12.39 -13.81
N SER A 43 9.08 -12.75 -12.55
CA SER A 43 8.23 -13.64 -11.76
C SER A 43 6.92 -12.95 -11.37
N ILE A 44 5.84 -13.75 -11.29
CA ILE A 44 4.49 -13.29 -10.95
C ILE A 44 3.98 -14.14 -9.78
N ALA A 45 3.55 -13.48 -8.71
CA ALA A 45 2.92 -14.11 -7.56
C ALA A 45 1.50 -13.56 -7.36
N ASP A 46 0.57 -14.42 -6.96
CA ASP A 46 -0.75 -14.05 -6.48
C ASP A 46 -0.69 -13.96 -4.95
N GLU A 47 -0.90 -12.77 -4.42
CA GLU A 47 -0.68 -12.42 -3.02
C GLU A 47 -2.01 -12.28 -2.29
N THR A 48 -2.10 -12.85 -1.10
CA THR A 48 -3.29 -12.72 -0.25
C THR A 48 -3.06 -11.67 0.82
N GLY A 49 -4.01 -10.76 0.98
CA GLY A 49 -4.04 -9.80 2.07
C GLY A 49 -3.41 -8.45 1.75
N PHE A 50 -2.08 -8.31 1.86
CA PHE A 50 -1.38 -7.08 1.55
C PHE A 50 -0.03 -7.32 0.89
N VAL A 51 0.46 -6.33 0.14
CA VAL A 51 1.79 -6.36 -0.49
C VAL A 51 2.57 -5.12 -0.07
N VAL A 52 3.85 -5.30 0.26
CA VAL A 52 4.80 -4.22 0.51
C VAL A 52 5.94 -4.34 -0.50
N MET A 53 6.35 -3.20 -1.06
CA MET A 53 7.41 -3.12 -2.05
C MET A 53 8.40 -2.02 -1.69
N GLY A 54 9.66 -2.20 -2.09
CA GLY A 54 10.73 -1.21 -1.96
C GLY A 54 11.29 -0.99 -0.55
N GLY A 55 12.53 -0.51 -0.49
CA GLY A 55 13.21 -0.16 0.77
C GLY A 55 13.30 -1.31 1.77
N ALA A 56 13.05 -1.01 3.05
CA ALA A 56 13.04 -1.98 4.14
C ALA A 56 11.69 -2.71 4.26
N ALA A 57 11.28 -3.42 3.20
CA ALA A 57 9.96 -4.05 3.09
C ALA A 57 9.66 -5.00 4.27
N ASP A 58 10.62 -5.84 4.69
CA ASP A 58 10.44 -6.79 5.80
C ASP A 58 10.03 -6.12 7.11
N ALA A 59 10.59 -4.94 7.41
CA ALA A 59 10.26 -4.19 8.62
C ALA A 59 8.83 -3.62 8.56
N VAL A 60 8.37 -3.21 7.38
CA VAL A 60 6.99 -2.74 7.17
C VAL A 60 6.02 -3.91 7.27
N VAL A 61 6.34 -5.07 6.65
CA VAL A 61 5.53 -6.29 6.73
C VAL A 61 5.34 -6.68 8.19
N HIS A 62 6.43 -6.80 8.95
CA HIS A 62 6.37 -7.15 10.37
C HIS A 62 5.52 -6.16 11.19
N ALA A 63 5.62 -4.87 10.90
CA ALA A 63 4.82 -3.85 11.58
C ALA A 63 3.33 -3.87 11.17
N LEU A 64 2.99 -4.43 10.01
CA LEU A 64 1.63 -4.49 9.46
C LEU A 64 0.91 -5.81 9.76
N GLU A 65 1.64 -6.92 9.94
CA GLU A 65 1.08 -8.25 10.23
C GLU A 65 0.11 -8.26 11.41
N GLY A 66 0.46 -7.61 12.51
CA GLY A 66 -0.39 -7.54 13.71
C GLY A 66 -1.69 -6.74 13.52
N PRO A 67 -1.65 -5.49 13.04
CA PRO A 67 -2.86 -4.68 12.87
C PRO A 67 -3.71 -5.04 11.65
N TRP A 68 -3.19 -5.80 10.68
CA TRP A 68 -3.92 -6.11 9.46
C TRP A 68 -5.01 -7.17 9.68
N THR A 69 -6.21 -6.88 9.19
CA THR A 69 -7.31 -7.85 9.03
C THR A 69 -8.11 -7.52 7.78
N ALA A 70 -8.85 -8.50 7.25
CA ALA A 70 -9.73 -8.29 6.10
C ALA A 70 -10.92 -7.33 6.39
N GLU A 71 -11.23 -7.10 7.67
CA GLU A 71 -12.38 -6.31 8.12
C GLU A 71 -12.04 -4.83 8.39
N LEU A 72 -10.79 -4.42 8.17
CA LEU A 72 -10.40 -3.03 8.40
C LEU A 72 -11.20 -2.08 7.52
N SER A 73 -11.79 -1.06 8.13
CA SER A 73 -12.34 0.07 7.39
C SER A 73 -11.22 0.81 6.63
N LEU A 74 -11.56 1.57 5.59
CA LEU A 74 -10.61 2.40 4.84
C LEU A 74 -9.73 3.25 5.78
N ARG A 75 -10.34 3.85 6.80
CA ARG A 75 -9.65 4.68 7.80
C ARG A 75 -8.64 3.88 8.61
N GLU A 76 -9.03 2.69 9.09
CA GLU A 76 -8.14 1.83 9.88
C GLU A 76 -7.01 1.28 9.01
N ALA A 77 -7.29 0.86 7.78
CA ALA A 77 -6.30 0.38 6.83
C ALA A 77 -5.25 1.45 6.49
N VAL A 78 -5.68 2.68 6.16
CA VAL A 78 -4.77 3.81 5.87
C VAL A 78 -3.90 4.13 7.09
N ARG A 79 -4.48 4.15 8.29
CA ARG A 79 -3.74 4.40 9.53
C ARG A 79 -2.74 3.27 9.84
N ALA A 80 -3.13 2.01 9.67
CA ALA A 80 -2.26 0.85 9.88
C ALA A 80 -1.06 0.89 8.94
N ALA A 81 -1.29 1.11 7.64
CA ALA A 81 -0.24 1.25 6.63
C ALA A 81 0.70 2.43 6.93
N ALA A 82 0.16 3.62 7.26
CA ALA A 82 0.98 4.79 7.62
C ALA A 82 1.81 4.53 8.89
N ARG A 83 1.26 3.85 9.90
CA ARG A 83 2.02 3.46 11.10
C ARG A 83 3.17 2.51 10.75
N ALA A 84 2.92 1.49 9.93
CA ALA A 84 3.93 0.51 9.52
C ALA A 84 5.08 1.16 8.73
N LEU A 85 4.77 2.01 7.75
CA LEU A 85 5.76 2.75 6.96
C LEU A 85 6.66 3.62 7.83
N ARG A 86 6.09 4.29 8.83
CA ARG A 86 6.85 5.13 9.76
C ARG A 86 7.81 4.32 10.64
N THR A 87 7.34 3.20 11.19
CA THR A 87 8.15 2.34 12.05
C THR A 87 9.37 1.82 11.30
N ALA A 88 9.20 1.39 10.05
CA ALA A 88 10.29 0.95 9.20
C ALA A 88 11.28 2.09 8.86
N GLY A 89 10.77 3.29 8.52
CA GLY A 89 11.61 4.46 8.28
C GLY A 89 12.47 4.86 9.49
N ALA A 90 11.87 4.88 10.69
CA ALA A 90 12.58 5.18 11.92
C ALA A 90 13.67 4.14 12.26
N SER A 91 13.41 2.86 11.98
CA SER A 91 14.38 1.78 12.17
C SER A 91 15.57 1.86 11.19
N ALA A 92 15.41 2.49 10.03
CA ALA A 92 16.48 2.69 9.05
C ALA A 92 17.40 3.88 9.39
N GLN A 93 16.93 4.85 10.18
CA GLN A 93 17.72 6.03 10.59
C GLN A 93 18.57 5.81 11.85
N THR A 94 18.37 4.73 12.61
CA THR A 94 19.06 4.48 13.88
C THR A 94 20.43 3.81 13.69
N GLY A 95 21.35 4.57 13.08
CA GLY A 95 22.79 4.30 13.06
C GLY A 95 23.60 5.18 14.01
N ASN A 96 22.97 6.04 14.83
CA ASN A 96 23.65 6.87 15.82
C ASN A 96 22.73 7.25 17.00
N ASP A 97 23.32 7.31 18.19
CA ASP A 97 22.72 7.59 19.50
C ASP A 97 21.82 8.83 19.57
N VAL A 98 20.51 8.66 19.43
CA VAL A 98 19.51 9.53 20.10
C VAL A 98 18.30 8.65 20.49
N ALA A 99 17.97 8.65 21.78
CA ALA A 99 16.76 8.03 22.33
C ALA A 99 15.49 8.47 21.56
N PRO A 100 14.43 7.64 21.47
CA PRO A 100 13.28 7.89 20.60
C PRO A 100 12.47 9.08 21.13
N SER A 101 12.82 10.29 20.69
CA SER A 101 12.02 11.49 20.92
C SER A 101 10.78 11.44 20.06
N GLY A 102 9.76 10.72 20.52
CA GLY A 102 8.40 10.76 19.99
C GLY A 102 8.26 10.18 18.58
N VAL A 103 7.28 9.30 18.41
CA VAL A 103 6.87 8.85 17.07
C VAL A 103 6.19 10.04 16.38
N THR A 104 6.95 10.88 15.66
CA THR A 104 6.39 12.01 14.89
C THR A 104 5.40 11.48 13.87
N ALA A 105 4.19 12.05 13.82
CA ALA A 105 3.20 11.68 12.81
C ALA A 105 3.79 11.84 11.39
N LEU A 106 3.48 10.91 10.49
CA LEU A 106 3.82 11.10 9.07
C LEU A 106 3.03 12.30 8.55
N ASP A 107 3.75 13.24 7.94
CA ASP A 107 3.13 14.35 7.23
C ASP A 107 2.28 13.79 6.07
N PRO A 108 0.96 14.01 6.06
CA PRO A 108 0.07 13.53 4.99
C PRO A 108 0.51 13.97 3.59
N SER A 109 1.23 15.09 3.46
CA SER A 109 1.73 15.58 2.18
C SER A 109 2.84 14.71 1.57
N LEU A 110 3.44 13.82 2.36
CA LEU A 110 4.45 12.85 1.91
C LEU A 110 3.85 11.53 1.43
N LEU A 111 2.53 11.36 1.51
CA LEU A 111 1.83 10.13 1.17
C LEU A 111 0.96 10.31 -0.07
N GLU A 112 1.10 9.39 -1.02
CA GLU A 112 0.14 9.23 -2.11
C GLU A 112 -0.81 8.08 -1.76
N VAL A 113 -2.11 8.38 -1.66
CA VAL A 113 -3.12 7.40 -1.26
C VAL A 113 -4.24 7.33 -2.29
N ALA A 114 -4.61 6.11 -2.65
CA ALA A 114 -5.71 5.81 -3.53
C ALA A 114 -6.35 4.47 -3.13
N PHE A 115 -7.55 4.21 -3.61
CA PHE A 115 -8.24 2.94 -3.41
C PHE A 115 -9.06 2.55 -4.62
N LEU A 116 -9.42 1.27 -4.67
CA LEU A 116 -10.38 0.71 -5.60
C LEU A 116 -11.72 0.53 -4.89
N GLU A 117 -12.72 1.27 -5.31
CA GLU A 117 -14.08 1.14 -4.82
C GLU A 117 -14.79 0.00 -5.56
N ARG A 118 -15.44 -0.90 -4.82
CA ARG A 118 -16.12 -2.07 -5.42
C ARG A 118 -17.44 -1.70 -6.08
N ASP A 119 -18.20 -0.80 -5.48
CA ASP A 119 -19.47 -0.30 -6.02
C ASP A 119 -19.42 1.22 -6.29
N PRO A 120 -18.56 1.67 -7.23
CA PRO A 120 -18.37 3.09 -7.49
C PRO A 120 -19.60 3.74 -8.15
N ASP A 121 -20.46 2.94 -8.81
CA ASP A 121 -21.64 3.45 -9.49
C ASP A 121 -22.73 3.80 -8.46
N THR A 122 -23.00 2.91 -7.51
CA THR A 122 -23.95 3.18 -6.43
C THR A 122 -23.43 4.26 -5.46
N LEU A 123 -22.15 4.20 -5.08
CA LEU A 123 -21.60 5.10 -4.06
C LEU A 123 -21.24 6.48 -4.59
N ARG A 124 -20.86 6.60 -5.87
CA ARG A 124 -20.33 7.85 -6.45
C ARG A 124 -20.90 8.22 -7.81
N GLY A 125 -21.80 7.42 -8.39
CA GLY A 125 -22.32 7.63 -9.76
C GLY A 125 -21.25 7.51 -10.84
N SER A 126 -20.19 6.72 -10.59
CA SER A 126 -19.06 6.57 -11.49
C SER A 126 -18.79 5.11 -11.82
N ARG A 127 -18.47 4.81 -13.07
CA ARG A 127 -18.03 3.46 -13.48
C ARG A 127 -16.58 3.14 -13.11
N ARG A 128 -15.80 4.11 -12.61
CA ARG A 128 -14.38 3.93 -12.31
C ARG A 128 -14.17 3.61 -10.83
N ALA A 129 -13.72 2.38 -10.56
CA ALA A 129 -13.35 1.90 -9.23
C ALA A 129 -12.26 2.78 -8.59
N PHE A 130 -11.21 3.09 -9.35
CA PHE A 130 -10.07 3.86 -8.84
C PHE A 130 -10.45 5.29 -8.42
N ARG A 131 -10.06 5.65 -7.20
CA ARG A 131 -10.15 7.01 -6.67
C ARG A 131 -8.90 7.37 -5.86
N ARG A 132 -8.39 8.59 -6.10
CA ARG A 132 -7.33 9.20 -5.29
C ARG A 132 -7.93 9.93 -4.08
N ILE A 133 -7.24 9.87 -2.96
CA ILE A 133 -7.57 10.64 -1.75
C ILE A 133 -6.73 11.92 -1.77
N GLY A 134 -7.39 13.08 -1.69
CA GLY A 134 -6.72 14.38 -1.68
C GLY A 134 -6.21 14.76 -0.28
N GLY A 135 -5.33 15.76 -0.20
CA GLY A 135 -4.71 16.21 1.06
C GLY A 135 -5.68 16.41 2.24
N PRO A 136 -6.73 17.26 2.12
CA PRO A 136 -7.67 17.48 3.21
C PRO A 136 -8.43 16.21 3.66
N GLU A 137 -8.74 15.32 2.71
CA GLU A 137 -9.39 14.05 3.03
C GLU A 137 -8.43 13.09 3.73
N LEU A 138 -7.18 13.04 3.28
CA LEU A 138 -6.13 12.21 3.88
C LEU A 138 -5.78 12.68 5.29
N GLU A 139 -5.67 14.00 5.50
CA GLU A 139 -5.50 14.60 6.82
C GLU A 139 -6.60 14.13 7.78
N ASN A 140 -7.86 14.21 7.35
CA ASN A 140 -9.01 13.76 8.15
C ASN A 140 -8.98 12.25 8.43
N LEU A 141 -8.49 11.42 7.50
CA LEU A 141 -8.34 9.98 7.71
C LEU A 141 -7.24 9.66 8.75
N LEU A 142 -6.16 10.44 8.75
CA LEU A 142 -4.99 10.24 9.62
C LEU A 142 -5.11 10.89 11.01
N GLN A 143 -5.99 11.87 11.20
CA GLN A 143 -6.32 12.43 12.53
C GLN A 143 -6.74 11.31 13.48
N TYR A 144 -6.33 11.35 14.75
CA TYR A 144 -6.87 10.46 15.78
C TYR A 144 -8.29 10.91 16.14
N GLU A 145 -9.25 9.98 16.22
CA GLU A 145 -10.40 10.23 17.09
C GLU A 145 -9.85 10.19 18.51
N GLN A 146 -9.88 11.35 19.19
CA GLN A 146 -9.80 11.39 20.63
C GLN A 146 -11.13 10.81 21.12
N ASP A 147 -11.20 9.50 21.32
CA ASP A 147 -12.30 8.91 22.09
C ASP A 147 -12.31 9.60 23.45
N THR A 148 -13.38 10.36 23.69
CA THR A 148 -13.67 11.06 24.94
C THR A 148 -14.45 10.15 25.87
#